data_AF-A0A0N8GPM4-F1
#
_entry.id   AF-A0A0N8GPM4-F1
#
_cell.length_a   1.000
_cell.length_b   1.000
_cell.length_c   1.000
_cell.angle_alpha   90.00
_cell.angle_beta   90.00
_cell.angle_gamma   90.00
#
_symmetry.space_group_name_H-M   'P 1'
#
loop_
_entity.id
_entity.type
_entity.pdbx_description
1 polymer ?
#
loop_
_entity_poly.entity_id
_entity_poly.type
_entity_poly.pdbx_seq_one_letter_code
_entity_poly.pdbx_strand_id
1 'polypeptide(L)' 'MHNQRQIYAQIPSAEPCLSIIDYMNWAVQRAFIYREIRYIDIVRSKISLIFDLYDTKAREREKFYDRKNSFELNKIAPL' A
#
# COMPACT_ATOMS: atom_id res chain seq x y z
N MET A 1 23.18 -13.38 -35.85
CA MET A 1 21.80 -13.72 -35.47
C MET A 1 21.28 -12.60 -34.59
N HIS A 2 20.28 -11.83 -35.06
CA HIS A 2 19.66 -10.76 -34.27
C HIS A 2 18.69 -11.39 -33.27
N ASN A 3 18.94 -11.21 -31.96
CA ASN A 3 18.02 -11.62 -30.92
C ASN A 3 16.79 -10.68 -30.96
N GLN A 4 15.68 -11.16 -31.49
CA GLN A 4 14.39 -10.50 -31.34
C GLN A 4 13.95 -10.61 -29.87
N ARG A 5 13.85 -9.47 -29.18
CA ARG A 5 13.21 -9.40 -27.87
C ARG A 5 11.72 -9.16 -28.08
N GLN A 6 10.90 -10.15 -27.76
CA GLN A 6 9.46 -9.96 -27.62
C GLN A 6 9.18 -9.29 -26.28
N ILE A 7 8.50 -8.15 -26.32
CA ILE A 7 7.98 -7.47 -25.13
C ILE A 7 6.47 -7.70 -25.11
N TYR A 8 5.99 -8.37 -24.07
CA TYR A 8 4.56 -8.53 -23.82
C TYR A 8 4.11 -7.41 -22.89
N ALA A 9 3.25 -6.52 -23.39
CA ALA A 9 2.60 -5.54 -22.53
C ALA A 9 1.62 -6.29 -21.62
N GLN A 10 1.85 -6.24 -20.30
CA GLN A 10 0.89 -6.78 -19.35
C GLN A 10 -0.32 -5.85 -19.29
N ILE A 11 -1.50 -6.40 -19.62
CA ILE A 11 -2.75 -5.67 -19.60
C ILE A 11 -3.43 -5.95 -18.25
N PRO A 12 -3.73 -4.94 -17.42
CA PRO A 12 -4.29 -5.15 -16.08
C PRO A 12 -5.59 -5.98 -16.07
N SER A 13 -6.39 -5.90 -17.14
CA SER A 13 -7.61 -6.70 -17.28
C SER A 13 -7.37 -8.20 -17.47
N ALA A 14 -6.21 -8.59 -17.99
CA ALA A 14 -5.82 -10.00 -18.15
C ALA A 14 -5.17 -10.56 -16.87
N GLU A 15 -4.69 -9.70 -15.97
CA GLU A 15 -3.97 -10.06 -14.74
C GLU A 15 -4.62 -9.40 -13.50
N PRO A 16 -5.88 -9.76 -13.16
CA PRO A 16 -6.65 -9.08 -12.12
C PRO A 16 -5.96 -9.11 -10.74
N CYS A 17 -5.21 -10.16 -10.43
CA CYS A 17 -4.48 -10.26 -9.17
C CYS A 17 -3.36 -9.21 -9.03
N LEU A 18 -2.71 -8.81 -10.13
CA LEU A 18 -1.70 -7.75 -10.10
C LEU A 18 -2.35 -6.41 -9.77
N SER A 19 -3.51 -6.11 -10.38
CA SER A 19 -4.23 -4.86 -10.15
C SER A 19 -4.73 -4.66 -8.71
N ILE A 20 -5.07 -5.73 -7.99
CA ILE A 20 -5.52 -5.62 -6.59
C ILE A 20 -4.35 -5.22 -5.70
N ILE A 21 -3.20 -5.90 -5.84
CA ILE A 21 -2.01 -5.58 -5.03
C ILE A 21 -1.51 -4.17 -5.35
N ASP A 22 -1.56 -3.76 -6.62
CA ASP A 22 -1.23 -2.40 -7.03
C ASP A 22 -2.14 -1.37 -6.35
N TYR A 23 -3.46 -1.60 -6.32
CA TYR A 23 -4.39 -0.72 -5.63
C TYR A 23 -4.12 -0.66 -4.12
N MET A 24 -3.84 -1.81 -3.49
CA MET A 24 -3.54 -1.86 -2.05
C MET A 24 -2.32 -1.00 -1.72
N ASN A 25 -1.23 -1.17 -2.46
CA ASN A 25 0.00 -0.40 -2.27
C ASN A 25 -0.19 1.08 -2.59
N TRP A 26 -0.90 1.39 -3.67
CA TRP A 26 -1.23 2.76 -4.07
C TRP A 26 -2.08 3.46 -3.01
N ALA A 27 -3.10 2.81 -2.45
CA ALA A 27 -3.94 3.38 -1.41
C ALA A 27 -3.14 3.73 -0.14
N VAL A 28 -2.22 2.85 0.27
CA VAL A 28 -1.28 3.11 1.39
C VAL A 28 -0.38 4.31 1.07
N GLN A 29 0.24 4.33 -0.11
CA GLN A 29 1.07 5.44 -0.56
C GLN A 29 0.32 6.78 -0.54
N ARG A 30 -0.94 6.81 -1.02
CA ARG A 30 -1.77 8.03 -1.02
C ARG A 30 -1.99 8.58 0.39
N ALA A 31 -2.21 7.70 1.37
CA ALA A 31 -2.37 8.11 2.76
C ALA A 31 -1.08 8.71 3.34
N PHE A 32 0.09 8.12 3.07
CA PHE A 32 1.38 8.60 3.58
C PHE A 32 1.83 9.91 2.92
N ILE A 33 1.82 9.98 1.58
CA ILE A 33 2.40 11.11 0.85
C ILE A 33 1.43 12.28 0.74
N TYR A 34 0.16 11.98 0.46
CA TYR A 34 -0.84 13.00 0.11
C TYR A 34 -1.90 13.21 1.19
N ARG A 35 -1.81 12.48 2.32
CA ARG A 35 -2.78 12.53 3.43
C ARG A 35 -4.21 12.20 2.99
N GLU A 36 -4.37 11.34 1.99
CA GLU A 36 -5.68 10.94 1.48
C GLU A 36 -6.07 9.53 1.95
N ILE A 37 -6.88 9.46 3.00
CA ILE A 37 -7.26 8.18 3.63
C ILE A 37 -8.38 7.42 2.91
N ARG A 38 -9.21 8.13 2.14
CA ARG A 38 -10.44 7.61 1.51
C ARG A 38 -10.23 6.35 0.66
N TYR A 39 -9.05 6.18 0.07
CA TYR A 39 -8.73 5.03 -0.77
C TYR A 39 -8.42 3.78 0.05
N ILE A 40 -7.74 3.95 1.19
CA ILE A 40 -7.55 2.86 2.15
C ILE A 40 -8.90 2.45 2.74
N ASP A 41 -9.80 3.39 3.00
CA ASP A 41 -11.10 3.09 3.62
C ASP A 41 -11.94 2.09 2.81
N ILE A 42 -11.84 2.15 1.47
CA ILE A 42 -12.52 1.21 0.56
C ILE A 42 -12.06 -0.23 0.79
N VAL A 43 -10.77 -0.43 1.04
CA VAL A 43 -10.15 -1.76 1.20
C VAL A 43 -9.82 -2.11 2.64
N ARG A 44 -10.16 -1.26 3.60
CA ARG A 44 -9.78 -1.39 5.03
C ARG A 44 -10.17 -2.74 5.61
N SER A 45 -11.34 -3.27 5.24
CA SER A 45 -11.82 -4.59 5.70
C SER A 45 -10.96 -5.76 5.23
N LYS A 46 -10.12 -5.56 4.20
CA LYS A 46 -9.22 -6.56 3.60
C LYS A 46 -7.80 -6.47 4.14
N ILE A 47 -7.46 -5.42 4.88
CA ILE A 47 -6.12 -5.20 5.43
C ILE A 47 -6.10 -5.71 6.87
N SER A 48 -5.25 -6.71 7.13
CA SER A 48 -5.05 -7.24 8.48
C SER A 48 -3.98 -6.46 9.26
N LEU A 49 -2.96 -5.96 8.57
CA LEU A 49 -1.81 -5.28 9.15
C LEU A 49 -1.18 -4.32 8.12
N ILE A 50 -0.81 -3.13 8.59
CA ILE A 50 0.15 -2.23 7.92
C ILE A 50 1.33 -2.05 8.88
N PHE A 51 2.56 -2.15 8.37
CA PHE A 51 3.77 -1.94 9.16
C PHE A 51 4.59 -0.79 8.55
N ASP A 52 4.83 0.25 9.35
CA ASP A 52 5.67 1.37 8.95
C ASP A 52 7.15 1.06 9.21
N LEU A 53 7.86 0.75 8.12
CA LEU A 53 9.29 0.47 8.14
C LEU A 53 10.15 1.72 8.37
N TYR A 54 9.62 2.90 8.05
CA TYR A 54 10.38 4.15 7.97
C TYR A 54 10.20 5.03 9.20
N ASP A 55 9.17 4.80 10.01
CA ASP A 55 9.04 5.45 11.31
C ASP A 55 10.10 4.93 12.30
N THR A 56 11.28 5.51 12.23
CA THR A 56 12.41 5.19 13.12
C THR A 56 12.28 5.78 14.52
N LYS A 57 11.34 6.71 14.73
CA LYS A 57 11.13 7.39 16.01
C LYS A 57 10.06 6.70 16.86
N ALA A 58 9.10 6.06 16.23
CA ALA A 58 8.09 5.25 16.90
C ALA A 58 8.69 4.07 17.66
N ARG A 59 8.09 3.75 18.81
CA ARG A 59 8.34 2.49 19.52
C ARG A 59 7.87 1.33 18.65
N GLU A 60 8.44 0.16 18.88
CA GLU A 60 8.20 -1.03 18.04
C GLU A 60 6.69 -1.27 17.80
N ARG A 61 5.86 -1.22 18.85
CA ARG A 61 4.41 -1.42 18.71
C ARG A 61 3.65 -0.33 17.97
N GLU A 62 4.13 0.90 17.96
CA GLU A 62 3.47 2.06 17.34
C GLU A 62 3.53 1.99 15.80
N LYS A 63 4.50 1.24 15.27
CA LYS A 63 4.70 1.01 13.83
C LYS A 63 3.72 0.00 13.22
N PHE A 64 3.03 -0.79 14.04
CA PHE A 64 2.09 -1.81 13.59
C PHE A 64 0.67 -1.26 13.69
N TYR A 65 0.01 -1.15 12.54
CA TYR A 65 -1.40 -0.77 12.45
C TYR A 65 -2.25 -1.99 12.13
N ASP A 66 -3.04 -2.41 13.11
CA ASP A 66 -3.90 -3.59 13.06
C ASP A 66 -5.30 -3.24 13.59
N ARG A 67 -6.10 -4.26 13.93
CA ARG A 67 -7.45 -4.04 14.47
C ARG A 67 -7.48 -3.32 15.83
N LYS A 68 -6.38 -3.37 16.59
CA LYS A 68 -6.25 -2.71 17.90
C LYS A 68 -5.64 -1.32 17.77
N ASN A 69 -4.68 -1.16 16.85
CA ASN A 69 -4.09 0.14 16.50
C ASN A 69 -4.48 0.54 15.08
N SER A 70 -5.57 1.29 14.94
CA SER A 70 -6.07 1.74 13.64
C SER A 70 -5.07 2.59 12.87
N PHE A 71 -4.96 2.36 11.55
CA PHE A 71 -4.24 3.22 10.62
C PHE A 71 -5.04 4.50 10.36
N GLU A 72 -4.55 5.64 10.87
CA GLU A 72 -5.21 6.96 10.85
C GLU A 72 -4.22 8.09 10.53
N LEU A 73 -4.67 9.14 9.84
CA LEU A 73 -3.81 10.23 9.34
C LEU A 73 -3.08 11.03 10.43
N ASN A 74 -3.60 11.05 11.65
CA ASN A 74 -2.99 11.69 12.82
C ASN A 74 -1.95 10.80 13.52
N LYS A 75 -1.92 9.50 13.23
CA LYS A 75 -0.99 8.52 13.83
C LYS A 75 0.17 8.15 12.92
N ILE A 76 0.04 8.40 11.62
CA ILE A 76 1.09 8.08 10.65
C ILE A 76 2.12 9.20 10.60
N ALA A 77 3.40 8.83 10.58
CA ALA A 77 4.46 9.75 10.25
C ALA A 77 4.37 10.11 8.76
N PRO A 78 4.49 11.39 8.37
CA PRO A 78 4.69 11.72 6.97
C PRO A 78 6.03 11.14 6.49
N LEU A 79 6.02 10.51 5.32
CA LEU A 79 7.24 10.06 4.62
C LEU A 79 8.08 11.27 4.15
#